data_AF-A0A0B1U5P6-F1
#
_entry.id   AF-A0A0B1U5P6-F1
#
_cell.length_a   1.000
_cell.length_b   1.000
_cell.length_c   1.000
_cell.angle_alpha   90.00
_cell.angle_beta   90.00
_cell.angle_gamma   90.00
#
_symmetry.space_group_name_H-M   'P 1'
#
loop_
_entity.id
_entity.type
_entity.pdbx_description
1 polymer ?
#
loop_
_entity_poly.entity_id
_entity_poly.type
_entity_poly.pdbx_seq_one_letter_code
_entity_poly.pdbx_strand_id
1 'polypeptide(L)'
;MRNIFAWASICATGGLFGALANSVFVWMAGAYGWTAAIGVTLAPEWTKPWLYQRLVWGAIWGLAFVPRFMVNSFFWRGLAVSLGPTLVQLFVVFPNQLGKGYMGLDLGNLTPLVVVLVNAVWGWAAAIWLLMADDERSLSSRRLR
;
A
#
# COMPACT_ATOMS: atom_id res chain seq x y z
N MET A 1 -25.80 -1.75 -7.85
CA MET A 1 -24.35 -1.62 -8.13
C MET A 1 -24.12 -1.86 -9.61
N ARG A 2 -24.04 -0.83 -10.47
CA ARG A 2 -24.27 -1.04 -11.91
C ARG A 2 -23.08 -1.59 -12.72
N ASN A 3 -21.87 -1.67 -12.15
CA ASN A 3 -20.78 -2.48 -12.70
C ASN A 3 -19.67 -2.73 -11.66
N ILE A 4 -19.70 -3.91 -11.00
CA ILE A 4 -18.71 -4.29 -9.97
C ILE A 4 -17.31 -4.49 -10.56
N PHE A 5 -17.23 -5.00 -11.80
CA PHE A 5 -15.96 -5.21 -12.49
C PHE A 5 -15.23 -3.89 -12.76
N ALA A 6 -15.97 -2.87 -13.20
CA ALA A 6 -15.40 -1.55 -13.42
C ALA A 6 -14.97 -0.84 -12.12
N TRP A 7 -15.56 -1.20 -10.97
CA TRP A 7 -15.11 -0.69 -9.67
C TRP A 7 -13.87 -1.45 -9.17
N ALA A 8 -13.87 -2.77 -9.34
CA ALA A 8 -12.73 -3.62 -9.02
C ALA A 8 -11.48 -3.24 -9.82
N SER A 9 -11.61 -2.90 -11.11
CA SER A 9 -10.47 -2.42 -11.90
C SER A 9 -9.88 -1.12 -11.36
N ILE A 10 -10.71 -0.14 -10.98
CA ILE A 10 -10.25 1.10 -10.34
C ILE A 10 -9.55 0.80 -9.01
N CYS A 11 -10.09 -0.11 -8.20
CA CYS A 11 -9.47 -0.54 -6.94
C CYS A 11 -8.10 -1.19 -7.16
N ALA A 12 -7.97 -2.06 -8.16
CA ALA A 12 -6.71 -2.69 -8.53
C ALA A 12 -5.68 -1.66 -9.02
N THR A 13 -6.08 -0.73 -9.89
CA THR A 13 -5.20 0.34 -10.38
C THR A 13 -4.78 1.29 -9.24
N GLY A 14 -5.69 1.63 -8.33
CA GLY A 14 -5.37 2.43 -7.15
C GLY A 14 -4.39 1.73 -6.21
N GLY A 15 -4.56 0.42 -5.98
CA GLY A 15 -3.61 -0.40 -5.21
C GLY A 15 -2.24 -0.52 -5.88
N LEU A 16 -2.19 -0.60 -7.21
CA LEU A 16 -0.95 -0.59 -7.99
C LEU A 16 -0.24 0.76 -7.84
N PHE A 17 -0.97 1.87 -7.99
CA PHE A 17 -0.43 3.22 -7.80
C PHE A 17 0.09 3.42 -6.37
N GLY A 18 -0.67 2.97 -5.37
CA GLY A 18 -0.22 2.97 -3.98
C GLY A 18 1.06 2.17 -3.78
N ALA A 19 1.23 1.03 -4.48
CA ALA A 19 2.45 0.23 -4.38
C ALA A 19 3.64 0.88 -5.05
N LEU A 20 3.43 1.62 -6.13
CA LEU A 20 4.46 2.46 -6.70
C LEU A 20 4.91 3.54 -5.70
N ALA A 21 3.95 4.27 -5.11
CA ALA A 21 4.23 5.33 -4.14
C ALA A 21 5.00 4.80 -2.91
N ASN A 22 4.53 3.70 -2.33
CA ASN A 22 5.21 3.01 -1.23
C ASN A 22 6.62 2.54 -1.65
N SER A 23 6.77 1.94 -2.83
CA SER A 23 8.08 1.45 -3.31
C SER A 23 9.09 2.58 -3.50
N VAL A 24 8.67 3.70 -4.07
CA VAL A 24 9.51 4.91 -4.17
C VAL A 24 9.89 5.41 -2.78
N PHE A 25 8.92 5.50 -1.87
CA PHE A 25 9.15 5.98 -0.51
C PHE A 25 10.18 5.13 0.25
N VAL A 26 10.03 3.80 0.25
CA VAL A 26 10.97 2.91 0.96
C VAL A 26 12.35 2.89 0.32
N TRP A 27 12.43 2.98 -1.02
CA TRP A 27 13.70 3.05 -1.72
C TRP A 27 14.44 4.36 -1.41
N MET A 28 13.74 5.50 -1.46
CA MET A 28 14.33 6.80 -1.08
C MET A 28 14.79 6.78 0.39
N ALA A 29 13.97 6.25 1.30
CA ALA A 29 14.33 6.15 2.72
C ALA A 29 15.61 5.31 2.94
N GLY A 30 15.80 4.25 2.15
CA GLY A 30 17.05 3.48 2.13
C GLY A 30 18.23 4.23 1.51
N ALA A 31 18.02 4.86 0.35
CA ALA A 31 19.06 5.58 -0.40
C ALA A 31 19.60 6.82 0.35
N TYR A 32 18.74 7.55 1.04
CA TYR A 32 19.12 8.69 1.88
C TYR A 32 19.59 8.30 3.29
N GLY A 33 19.64 6.99 3.59
CA GLY A 33 20.11 6.49 4.88
C GLY A 33 19.18 6.80 6.06
N TRP A 34 17.93 7.20 5.83
CA TRP A 34 16.97 7.48 6.91
C TRP A 34 16.66 6.24 7.73
N THR A 35 16.51 5.09 7.08
CA THR A 35 16.32 3.81 7.76
C THR A 35 17.52 3.47 8.62
N ALA A 36 18.74 3.65 8.09
CA ALA A 36 19.97 3.45 8.85
C ALA A 36 20.12 4.43 10.03
N ALA A 37 19.71 5.69 9.87
CA ALA A 37 19.76 6.71 10.92
C ALA A 37 18.87 6.39 12.13
N ILE A 38 17.77 5.65 11.92
CA ILE A 38 16.89 5.15 12.99
C ILE A 38 17.22 3.72 13.43
N GLY A 39 18.40 3.20 13.06
CA GLY A 39 18.86 1.86 13.44
C GLY A 39 18.14 0.71 12.74
N VAL A 40 17.51 0.96 11.58
CA VAL A 40 16.79 -0.03 10.77
C VAL A 40 17.54 -0.30 9.47
N THR A 41 17.97 -1.54 9.27
CA THR A 41 18.71 -1.96 8.06
C THR A 41 17.77 -2.34 6.91
N LEU A 42 16.83 -1.45 6.57
CA LEU A 42 16.00 -1.57 5.37
C LEU A 42 16.59 -0.72 4.23
N ALA A 43 17.37 -1.36 3.37
CA ALA A 43 17.90 -0.75 2.15
C ALA A 43 17.61 -1.67 0.95
N PRO A 44 16.39 -1.63 0.38
CA PRO A 44 16.08 -2.45 -0.79
C PRO A 44 16.78 -1.91 -2.03
N GLU A 45 17.35 -2.80 -2.83
CA GLU A 45 17.89 -2.46 -4.15
C GLU A 45 16.75 -2.21 -5.15
N TRP A 46 16.86 -1.16 -5.96
CA TRP A 46 15.89 -0.87 -7.02
C TRP A 46 16.07 -1.80 -8.21
N THR A 47 15.57 -3.03 -8.08
CA THR A 47 15.61 -4.05 -9.13
C THR A 47 14.23 -4.26 -9.73
N LYS A 48 14.17 -4.64 -11.02
CA LYS A 48 12.90 -4.94 -11.71
C LYS A 48 12.11 -6.06 -11.00
N PRO A 49 12.72 -7.18 -10.56
CA PRO A 49 11.98 -8.24 -9.86
C PRO A 49 11.38 -7.74 -8.54
N TRP A 50 12.13 -6.95 -7.78
CA TRP A 50 11.65 -6.36 -6.52
C TRP A 50 10.44 -5.44 -6.73
N LEU A 51 10.52 -4.53 -7.71
CA LEU A 51 9.44 -3.59 -8.00
C LEU A 51 8.20 -4.33 -8.54
N TYR A 52 8.39 -5.26 -9.48
CA TYR A 52 7.29 -5.99 -10.10
C TYR A 52 6.44 -6.74 -9.07
N GLN A 53 7.08 -7.47 -8.16
CA GLN A 53 6.38 -8.19 -7.09
C GLN A 53 5.55 -7.25 -6.22
N ARG A 54 6.11 -6.08 -5.84
CA ARG A 54 5.40 -5.09 -5.01
C ARG A 54 4.20 -4.48 -5.73
N LEU A 55 4.31 -4.18 -7.02
CA LEU A 55 3.21 -3.63 -7.82
C LEU A 55 2.05 -4.64 -7.94
N VAL A 56 2.36 -5.91 -8.22
CA VAL A 56 1.35 -6.98 -8.34
C VAL A 56 0.63 -7.20 -7.00
N TRP A 57 1.37 -7.34 -5.91
CA TRP A 57 0.77 -7.49 -4.59
C TRP A 57 -0.02 -6.25 -4.17
N GLY A 58 0.46 -5.06 -4.50
CA GLY A 58 -0.26 -3.81 -4.30
C GLY A 58 -1.62 -3.78 -5.00
N ALA A 59 -1.66 -4.22 -6.27
CA ALA A 59 -2.90 -4.31 -7.01
C ALA A 59 -3.88 -5.32 -6.39
N ILE A 60 -3.39 -6.49 -5.96
CA ILE A 60 -4.19 -7.51 -5.27
C ILE A 60 -4.78 -6.96 -3.98
N TRP A 61 -3.97 -6.33 -3.13
CA TRP A 61 -4.45 -5.70 -1.90
C TRP A 61 -5.37 -4.51 -2.18
N GLY A 62 -5.22 -3.85 -3.32
CA GLY A 62 -6.14 -2.82 -3.80
C GLY A 62 -7.58 -3.31 -3.91
N LEU A 63 -7.79 -4.60 -4.22
CA LEU A 63 -9.14 -5.19 -4.26
C LEU A 63 -9.84 -5.21 -2.91
N ALA A 64 -9.12 -5.09 -1.79
CA ALA A 64 -9.73 -4.94 -0.47
C ALA A 64 -10.49 -3.62 -0.30
N PHE A 65 -10.33 -2.66 -1.22
CA PHE A 65 -11.15 -1.45 -1.31
C PHE A 65 -12.47 -1.66 -2.08
N VAL A 66 -12.72 -2.83 -2.67
CA VAL A 66 -13.97 -3.13 -3.38
C VAL A 66 -15.20 -2.92 -2.47
N PRO A 67 -15.23 -3.42 -1.22
CA PRO A 67 -16.31 -3.11 -0.31
C PRO A 67 -16.28 -1.61 0.04
N ARG A 68 -17.40 -0.92 -0.15
CA ARG A 68 -17.55 0.52 0.15
C ARG A 68 -17.79 0.73 1.65
N PHE A 69 -16.80 0.42 2.49
CA PHE A 69 -16.82 0.74 3.92
C PHE A 69 -16.12 2.06 4.21
N MET A 70 -16.52 2.77 5.28
CA MET A 70 -15.97 4.07 5.68
C MET A 70 -15.94 5.11 4.57
N VAL A 71 -17.06 5.29 3.85
CA VAL A 71 -17.19 6.23 2.72
C VAL A 71 -16.89 7.68 3.15
N ASN A 72 -17.14 8.03 4.42
CA ASN A 72 -16.93 9.38 4.94
C ASN A 72 -15.49 9.66 5.40
N SER A 73 -14.60 8.66 5.46
CA SER A 73 -13.21 8.87 5.91
C SER A 73 -12.21 8.08 5.07
N PHE A 74 -11.74 8.71 4.00
CA PHE A 74 -10.69 8.17 3.12
C PHE A 74 -9.38 7.91 3.86
N PHE A 75 -9.04 8.76 4.83
CA PHE A 75 -7.85 8.62 5.66
C PHE A 75 -7.88 7.33 6.50
N TRP A 76 -8.96 7.12 7.25
CA TRP A 76 -9.12 5.93 8.10
C TRP A 76 -9.31 4.67 7.26
N ARG A 77 -9.99 4.77 6.11
CA ARG A 77 -10.16 3.66 5.18
C ARG A 77 -8.82 3.20 4.61
N GLY A 78 -7.99 4.13 4.15
CA GLY A 78 -6.64 3.83 3.65
C GLY A 78 -5.77 3.15 4.71
N LEU A 79 -5.79 3.70 5.93
CA LEU A 79 -5.07 3.12 7.07
C LEU A 79 -5.56 1.69 7.37
N ALA A 80 -6.87 1.49 7.49
CA ALA A 80 -7.46 0.18 7.80
C ALA A 80 -7.11 -0.88 6.76
N VAL A 81 -7.22 -0.56 5.47
CA VAL A 81 -6.84 -1.51 4.40
C VAL A 81 -5.35 -1.79 4.40
N SER A 82 -4.50 -0.80 4.72
CA SER A 82 -3.05 -0.99 4.78
C SER A 82 -2.58 -1.90 5.92
N LEU A 83 -3.41 -2.12 6.95
CA LEU A 83 -3.08 -3.06 8.02
C LEU A 83 -3.01 -4.51 7.50
N GLY A 84 -3.80 -4.86 6.49
CA GLY A 84 -3.74 -6.17 5.83
C GLY A 84 -2.34 -6.53 5.32
N PRO A 85 -1.77 -5.77 4.36
CA PRO A 85 -0.42 -6.00 3.87
C PRO A 85 0.64 -5.83 4.96
N THR A 86 0.43 -4.93 5.94
CA THR A 86 1.34 -4.76 7.09
C THR A 86 1.46 -6.05 7.91
N LEU A 87 0.33 -6.67 8.28
CA LEU A 87 0.32 -7.91 9.07
C LEU A 87 0.98 -9.05 8.29
N VAL A 88 0.65 -9.20 7.01
CA VAL A 88 1.29 -10.23 6.17
C VAL A 88 2.80 -9.99 6.06
N GLN A 89 3.24 -8.74 5.92
CA GLN A 89 4.66 -8.44 5.86
C GLN A 89 5.39 -8.77 7.16
N LEU A 90 4.84 -8.38 8.32
CA LEU A 90 5.45 -8.59 9.63
C LEU A 90 5.45 -10.05 10.10
N PHE A 91 4.38 -10.80 9.81
CA PHE A 91 4.16 -12.14 10.36
C PHE A 91 4.37 -13.28 9.35
N VAL A 92 4.39 -12.99 8.05
CA VAL A 92 4.59 -14.02 7.01
C VAL A 92 5.85 -13.77 6.21
N VAL A 93 6.03 -12.56 5.65
CA VAL A 93 7.15 -12.29 4.75
C VAL A 93 8.47 -12.22 5.50
N PHE A 94 8.55 -11.47 6.60
CA PHE A 94 9.78 -11.35 7.39
C PHE A 94 10.28 -12.66 7.99
N PRO A 95 9.47 -13.45 8.70
CA PRO A 95 9.95 -14.71 9.26
C PRO A 95 10.20 -15.78 8.19
N ASN A 96 9.30 -15.95 7.21
CA ASN A 96 9.35 -17.12 6.32
C ASN A 96 10.13 -16.88 5.02
N GLN A 97 10.15 -15.65 4.48
CA GLN A 97 10.79 -15.37 3.18
C GLN A 97 12.14 -14.68 3.35
N LEU A 98 12.27 -13.77 4.32
CA LEU A 98 13.48 -12.99 4.52
C LEU A 98 14.34 -13.50 5.67
N GLY A 99 13.83 -14.39 6.52
CA GLY A 99 14.56 -14.94 7.66
C GLY A 99 15.00 -13.88 8.67
N LYS A 100 14.21 -12.80 8.83
CA LYS A 100 14.53 -11.63 9.67
C LYS A 100 13.76 -11.62 11.01
N GLY A 101 13.34 -12.80 11.45
CA GLY A 101 12.55 -12.97 12.67
C GLY A 101 11.12 -12.42 12.57
N TYR A 102 10.33 -12.67 13.60
CA TYR A 102 8.98 -12.11 13.73
C TYR A 102 9.06 -10.58 13.86
N MET A 103 8.15 -9.88 13.18
CA MET A 103 8.09 -8.41 13.13
C MET A 103 9.33 -7.72 12.52
N GLY A 104 10.30 -8.48 11.99
CA GLY A 104 11.51 -7.92 11.39
C GLY A 104 12.49 -7.35 12.42
N LEU A 105 12.46 -7.83 13.66
CA LEU A 105 13.31 -7.31 14.75
C LEU A 105 14.81 -7.47 14.46
N ASP A 106 15.20 -8.45 13.64
CA ASP A 106 16.60 -8.63 13.21
C ASP A 106 17.09 -7.49 12.30
N LEU A 107 16.17 -6.74 11.69
CA LEU A 107 16.50 -5.54 10.91
C LEU A 107 16.59 -4.28 11.79
N GLY A 108 16.12 -4.35 13.04
CA GLY A 108 16.10 -3.26 14.02
C GLY A 108 14.74 -3.18 14.76
N ASN A 109 14.75 -2.74 16.01
CA ASN A 109 13.54 -2.68 16.85
C ASN A 109 12.43 -1.76 16.30
N LEU A 110 12.79 -0.76 15.48
CA LEU A 110 11.83 0.17 14.87
C LEU A 110 11.28 -0.31 13.52
N THR A 111 11.74 -1.46 13.02
CA THR A 111 11.26 -2.05 11.75
C THR A 111 9.75 -2.18 11.67
N PRO A 112 9.03 -2.64 12.73
CA PRO A 112 7.57 -2.75 12.67
C PRO A 112 6.89 -1.40 12.41
N LEU A 113 7.38 -0.34 13.06
CA LEU A 113 6.85 1.00 12.91
C LEU A 113 7.12 1.56 11.50
N VAL A 114 8.32 1.33 10.97
CA VAL A 114 8.66 1.70 9.59
C VAL A 114 7.73 0.99 8.60
N VAL A 115 7.48 -0.32 8.78
CA VAL A 115 6.59 -1.09 7.89
C VAL A 115 5.15 -0.59 7.94
N VAL A 116 4.65 -0.23 9.13
CA VAL A 116 3.33 0.40 9.28
C VAL A 116 3.27 1.71 8.51
N LEU A 117 4.27 2.59 8.65
CA LEU A 117 4.31 3.87 7.95
C LEU A 117 4.37 3.70 6.43
N VAL A 118 5.24 2.82 5.95
CA VAL A 118 5.44 2.53 4.53
C VAL A 118 4.15 1.96 3.91
N ASN A 119 3.43 1.08 4.62
CA ASN A 119 2.14 0.57 4.17
C ASN A 119 1.01 1.60 4.33
N ALA A 120 1.05 2.49 5.32
CA ALA A 120 0.10 3.58 5.44
C ALA A 120 0.18 4.52 4.22
N VAL A 121 1.40 4.83 3.74
CA VAL A 121 1.61 5.57 2.47
C VAL A 121 0.94 4.86 1.30
N TRP A 122 1.08 3.54 1.20
CA TRP A 122 0.35 2.74 0.19
C TRP A 122 -1.17 2.91 0.31
N GLY A 123 -1.71 2.74 1.51
CA GLY A 123 -3.16 2.81 1.77
C GLY A 123 -3.75 4.17 1.47
N TRP A 124 -3.05 5.25 1.85
CA TRP A 124 -3.48 6.62 1.55
C TRP A 124 -3.41 6.94 0.07
N ALA A 125 -2.31 6.58 -0.61
CA ALA A 125 -2.20 6.79 -2.05
C ALA A 125 -3.30 6.04 -2.83
N ALA A 126 -3.60 4.80 -2.45
CA ALA A 126 -4.71 4.04 -3.03
C ALA A 126 -6.08 4.68 -2.72
N ALA A 127 -6.30 5.15 -1.50
CA ALA A 127 -7.54 5.82 -1.11
C ALA A 127 -7.77 7.15 -1.85
N ILE A 128 -6.71 7.95 -2.05
CA ILE A 128 -6.76 9.21 -2.83
C ILE A 128 -7.10 8.91 -4.29
N TRP A 129 -6.48 7.87 -4.88
CA TRP A 129 -6.82 7.43 -6.24
C TRP A 129 -8.30 7.09 -6.39
N LEU A 130 -8.86 6.38 -5.42
CA LEU A 130 -10.27 6.00 -5.40
C LEU A 130 -11.21 7.18 -5.21
N LEU A 131 -10.83 8.16 -4.38
CA LEU A 131 -11.58 9.40 -4.20
C LEU A 131 -11.73 10.15 -5.53
N MET A 132 -10.61 10.37 -6.23
CA MET A 132 -10.61 11.07 -7.53
C MET A 132 -11.48 10.35 -8.56
N ALA A 133 -11.41 9.01 -8.60
CA ALA A 133 -12.19 8.22 -9.54
C ALA A 133 -13.70 8.17 -9.24
N ASP A 134 -14.10 8.26 -7.97
CA ASP A 134 -15.53 8.29 -7.60
C ASP A 134 -16.14 9.69 -7.86
N ASP A 135 -15.36 10.77 -7.66
CA ASP A 135 -15.77 12.15 -8.00
C ASP A 135 -16.08 12.29 -9.50
N GLU A 136 -15.22 11.80 -10.39
CA GLU A 136 -15.48 11.82 -11.83
C GLU A 136 -16.74 11.04 -12.24
N ARG A 137 -16.98 9.88 -11.62
CA ARG A 137 -18.22 9.10 -11.84
C ARG A 137 -19.46 9.88 -11.41
N SER A 138 -19.39 10.59 -10.30
CA SER A 138 -20.51 11.40 -9.81
C SER A 138 -20.85 12.52 -10.83
N LEU A 139 -19.82 13.18 -11.37
CA LEU A 139 -19.97 14.25 -12.36
C LEU A 139 -20.48 13.74 -13.71
N SER A 140 -20.03 12.58 -14.18
CA SER A 140 -20.53 12.02 -15.45
C SER A 140 -22.00 11.57 -15.34
N SER A 141 -22.39 11.01 -14.19
CA SER A 141 -23.76 10.60 -13.93
C SER A 141 -24.76 11.76 -13.92
N ARG A 142 -24.31 12.95 -13.49
CA ARG A 142 -25.12 14.19 -13.51
C ARG A 142 -25.23 14.79 -14.91
N ARG A 143 -24.21 14.64 -15.77
CA ARG A 143 -24.21 15.17 -17.14
C ARG A 143 -25.11 14.40 -18.12
N LEU A 144 -25.48 13.17 -17.79
CA LEU A 144 -26.33 12.30 -18.63
C LEU A 144 -27.81 12.33 -18.21
N ARG A 145 -28.19 13.18 -17.26
CA ARG A 145 -29.58 13.47 -16.88
C ARG A 145 -29.93 14.88 -17.32
#